data_AF-A0A0C3KVL2-F1
#
_entry.id   AF-A0A0C3KVL2-F1
#
_cell.length_a   1.000
_cell.length_b   1.000
_cell.length_c   1.000
_cell.angle_alpha   90.00
_cell.angle_beta   90.00
_cell.angle_gamma   90.00
#
_symmetry.space_group_name_H-M   'P 1'
#
loop_
_entity.id
_entity.type
_entity.pdbx_description
1 polymer ?
#
loop_
_entity_poly.entity_id
_entity_poly.type
_entity_poly.pdbx_seq_one_letter_code
_entity_poly.pdbx_strand_id
1 'polypeptide(L)'
;MRSFSFVAVALSSALLSSGASLYSKRSTAYLQQNGAAAKALNDKYATLTASSSCNDGDIACISGQFAHCWDGSYYLYSCPGDWTCAAIPNEWSNGTTTTCDSPDDIAYRFSVAGVSETKRSTSDRPNRSTAYLQQNGPAAKALNDKYATLTASSSCNDGDVACISGEFASCWDGSYHLYSCPGDWTCAAIPNEWSTGTTTTCDSPDDISWRFSTAGISETK
;
A
#
# COMPACT_ATOMS: atom_id res chain seq x y z
N MET A 1 -0.65 6.48 82.67
CA MET A 1 -0.67 5.19 81.93
C MET A 1 -1.52 5.38 80.67
N ARG A 2 -0.88 5.62 79.52
CA ARG A 2 -1.50 5.46 78.20
C ARG A 2 -0.40 4.91 77.28
N SER A 3 -0.48 3.61 77.04
CA SER A 3 0.51 2.84 76.27
C SER A 3 0.31 3.04 74.77
N PHE A 4 1.44 3.16 74.08
CA PHE A 4 1.57 3.21 72.63
C PHE A 4 1.49 1.82 71.99
N SER A 5 1.15 1.83 70.71
CA SER A 5 1.62 0.95 69.62
C SER A 5 0.52 0.16 68.94
N PHE A 6 0.30 0.45 67.64
CA PHE A 6 0.22 -0.59 66.63
C PHE A 6 0.84 -0.07 65.32
N VAL A 7 1.93 -0.74 64.92
CA VAL A 7 2.53 -0.72 63.59
C VAL A 7 1.75 -1.73 62.73
N ALA A 8 1.32 -1.38 61.52
CA ALA A 8 1.01 -2.38 60.49
C ALA A 8 1.09 -1.81 59.06
N VAL A 9 2.22 -2.12 58.42
CA VAL A 9 2.39 -2.66 57.06
C VAL A 9 1.66 -1.98 55.88
N ALA A 10 2.48 -1.38 55.02
CA ALA A 10 2.12 -0.96 53.66
C ALA A 10 1.75 -2.16 52.77
N LEU A 11 0.56 -2.12 52.15
CA LEU A 11 0.25 -2.93 50.97
C LEU A 11 0.26 -2.01 49.74
N SER A 12 1.38 -2.01 49.02
CA SER A 12 1.44 -1.51 47.64
C SER A 12 0.95 -2.61 46.70
N SER A 13 -0.31 -2.51 46.28
CA SER A 13 -0.85 -3.36 45.20
C SER A 13 -0.35 -2.83 43.86
N ALA A 14 0.46 -3.64 43.18
CA ALA A 14 0.93 -3.40 41.83
C ALA A 14 0.10 -4.22 40.82
N LEU A 15 -0.07 -3.63 39.61
CA LEU A 15 -0.41 -4.26 38.31
C LEU A 15 -1.91 -4.61 38.11
N LEU A 16 -2.53 -4.47 36.94
CA LEU A 16 -2.03 -4.37 35.57
C LEU A 16 -2.82 -3.28 34.81
N SER A 17 -2.12 -2.31 34.21
CA SER A 17 -2.67 -1.64 33.04
C SER A 17 -2.73 -2.67 31.92
N SER A 18 -3.93 -3.08 31.52
CA SER A 18 -4.16 -3.70 30.24
C SER A 18 -3.71 -2.71 29.17
N GLY A 19 -2.45 -2.83 28.73
CA GLY A 19 -2.01 -2.25 27.49
C GLY A 19 -2.79 -2.96 26.39
N ALA A 20 -4.01 -2.51 26.15
CA ALA A 20 -4.71 -2.82 24.92
C ALA A 20 -3.73 -2.42 23.82
N SER A 21 -3.28 -3.42 23.08
CA SER A 21 -2.43 -3.22 21.92
C SER A 21 -3.12 -2.19 21.02
N LEU A 22 -2.61 -0.96 21.03
CA LEU A 22 -2.94 0.06 20.03
C LEU A 22 -2.22 -0.24 18.71
N TYR A 23 -1.59 -1.42 18.61
CA TYR A 23 -0.87 -1.88 17.43
C TYR A 23 -1.85 -2.31 16.34
N SER A 24 -2.12 -1.34 15.47
CA SER A 24 -2.31 -1.51 14.04
C SER A 24 -3.45 -2.43 13.60
N LYS A 25 -4.69 -2.02 13.90
CA LYS A 25 -5.75 -2.28 12.92
C LYS A 25 -5.45 -1.37 11.74
N ARG A 26 -5.26 -1.93 10.53
CA ARG A 26 -5.64 -1.19 9.31
C ARG A 26 -6.92 -0.47 9.62
N SER A 27 -6.96 0.83 9.39
CA SER A 27 -8.13 1.56 9.80
C SER A 27 -9.25 1.15 8.86
N THR A 28 -10.10 0.23 9.33
CA THR A 28 -11.38 -0.06 8.69
C THR A 28 -12.14 1.24 8.44
N ALA A 29 -11.94 2.26 9.28
CA ALA A 29 -12.49 3.58 9.06
C ALA A 29 -11.92 4.29 7.81
N TYR A 30 -10.60 4.23 7.55
CA TYR A 30 -10.05 4.78 6.29
C TYR A 30 -10.59 4.03 5.08
N LEU A 31 -10.60 2.69 5.11
CA LEU A 31 -11.16 1.90 4.01
C LEU A 31 -12.64 2.26 3.75
N GLN A 32 -13.46 2.34 4.79
CA GLN A 32 -14.87 2.74 4.70
C GLN A 32 -15.06 4.16 4.18
N GLN A 33 -14.25 5.10 4.65
CA GLN A 33 -14.30 6.49 4.21
C GLN A 33 -13.89 6.64 2.74
N ASN A 34 -12.86 5.93 2.31
CA ASN A 34 -12.22 6.10 1.01
C ASN A 34 -12.89 5.26 -0.10
N GLY A 35 -13.64 4.21 0.26
CA GLY A 35 -14.19 3.25 -0.69
C GLY A 35 -15.08 3.85 -1.78
N ALA A 36 -15.94 4.80 -1.41
CA ALA A 36 -16.84 5.45 -2.37
C ALA A 36 -16.07 6.25 -3.44
N ALA A 37 -14.98 6.92 -3.05
CA ALA A 37 -14.12 7.65 -3.97
C ALA A 37 -13.36 6.71 -4.90
N ALA A 38 -12.81 5.60 -4.37
CA ALA A 38 -12.11 4.60 -5.16
C ALA A 38 -13.04 3.97 -6.19
N LYS A 39 -14.27 3.62 -5.78
CA LYS A 39 -15.30 3.10 -6.67
C LYS A 39 -15.65 4.11 -7.78
N ALA A 40 -15.85 5.37 -7.43
CA ALA A 40 -16.17 6.41 -8.42
C ALA A 40 -15.05 6.59 -9.47
N LEU A 41 -13.78 6.46 -9.05
CA LEU A 41 -12.65 6.46 -9.96
C LEU A 41 -12.66 5.24 -10.89
N ASN A 42 -12.92 4.03 -10.39
CA ASN A 42 -13.03 2.84 -11.24
C ASN A 42 -14.20 2.93 -12.22
N ASP A 43 -15.34 3.45 -11.77
CA ASP A 43 -16.50 3.71 -12.64
C ASP A 43 -16.14 4.70 -13.76
N LYS A 44 -15.35 5.75 -13.45
CA LYS A 44 -14.79 6.66 -14.46
C LYS A 44 -13.84 5.92 -15.39
N TYR A 45 -12.89 5.15 -14.87
CA TYR A 45 -11.89 4.45 -15.66
C TYR A 45 -12.49 3.43 -16.62
N ALA A 46 -13.60 2.78 -16.23
CA ALA A 46 -14.35 1.87 -17.10
C ALA A 46 -14.93 2.55 -18.36
N THR A 47 -15.04 3.88 -18.38
CA THR A 47 -15.46 4.65 -19.56
C THR A 47 -14.30 5.10 -20.45
N LEU A 48 -13.06 4.95 -19.96
CA LEU A 48 -11.86 5.40 -20.66
C LEU A 48 -11.32 4.32 -21.61
N THR A 49 -10.64 4.77 -22.64
CA THR A 49 -9.90 3.97 -23.62
C THR A 49 -8.52 4.60 -23.80
N ALA A 50 -7.59 3.89 -24.45
CA ALA A 50 -6.26 4.45 -24.76
C ALA A 50 -6.35 5.79 -25.53
N SER A 51 -7.37 5.94 -26.38
CA SER A 51 -7.63 7.15 -27.18
C SER A 51 -8.45 8.23 -26.45
N SER A 52 -8.82 8.02 -25.19
CA SER A 52 -9.53 9.04 -24.42
C SER A 52 -8.61 10.22 -24.15
N SER A 53 -9.10 11.44 -24.40
CA SER A 53 -8.37 12.67 -24.10
C SER A 53 -8.13 12.81 -22.60
N CYS A 54 -6.92 13.23 -22.23
CA CYS A 54 -6.49 13.40 -20.84
C CYS A 54 -5.45 14.53 -20.71
N ASN A 55 -5.09 14.92 -19.49
CA ASN A 55 -4.01 15.86 -19.25
C ASN A 55 -2.72 15.11 -18.87
N ASP A 56 -1.57 15.64 -19.28
CA ASP A 56 -0.27 15.03 -18.96
C ASP A 56 -0.12 14.75 -17.47
N GLY A 57 0.28 13.52 -17.15
CA GLY A 57 0.40 13.02 -15.78
C GLY A 57 -0.89 12.46 -15.17
N ASP A 58 -2.04 12.53 -15.85
CA ASP A 58 -3.24 11.82 -15.41
C ASP A 58 -2.98 10.30 -15.38
N ILE A 59 -3.36 9.66 -14.28
CA ILE A 59 -3.27 8.20 -14.10
C ILE A 59 -4.66 7.58 -14.15
N ALA A 60 -4.79 6.41 -14.78
CA ALA A 60 -6.04 5.65 -14.84
C ALA A 60 -5.80 4.13 -14.87
N CYS A 61 -6.88 3.36 -14.77
CA CYS A 61 -6.87 1.92 -15.02
C CYS A 61 -7.78 1.54 -16.18
N ILE A 62 -7.21 1.35 -17.36
CA ILE A 62 -7.99 1.09 -18.58
C ILE A 62 -7.90 -0.39 -18.90
N SER A 63 -9.05 -1.07 -18.91
CA SER A 63 -9.12 -2.53 -19.14
C SER A 63 -8.20 -3.35 -18.21
N GLY A 64 -8.03 -2.89 -16.96
CA GLY A 64 -7.16 -3.54 -15.97
C GLY A 64 -5.66 -3.27 -16.15
N GLN A 65 -5.28 -2.44 -17.13
CA GLN A 65 -3.89 -2.00 -17.33
C GLN A 65 -3.66 -0.64 -16.67
N PHE A 66 -2.45 -0.43 -16.16
CA PHE A 66 -2.05 0.88 -15.64
C PHE A 66 -1.89 1.85 -16.81
N ALA A 67 -2.54 3.00 -16.72
CA ALA A 67 -2.55 3.99 -17.79
C ALA A 67 -1.96 5.30 -17.29
N HIS A 68 -1.04 5.86 -18.07
CA HIS A 68 -0.50 7.21 -17.84
C HIS A 68 -0.81 8.08 -19.06
N CYS A 69 -1.25 9.30 -18.83
CA CYS A 69 -1.53 10.24 -19.88
C CYS A 69 -0.28 11.01 -20.30
N TRP A 70 -0.04 11.02 -21.60
CA TRP A 70 1.01 11.82 -22.24
C TRP A 70 0.53 12.32 -23.60
N ASP A 71 0.83 13.57 -23.92
CA ASP A 71 0.49 14.21 -25.20
C ASP A 71 -1.02 14.03 -25.53
N GLY A 72 -1.84 14.14 -24.48
CA GLY A 72 -3.30 14.06 -24.58
C GLY A 72 -3.89 12.67 -24.77
N SER A 73 -3.11 11.59 -24.69
CA SER A 73 -3.59 10.19 -24.81
C SER A 73 -3.03 9.27 -23.72
N TYR A 74 -3.75 8.18 -23.42
CA TYR A 74 -3.31 7.21 -22.41
C TYR A 74 -2.41 6.12 -23.01
N TYR A 75 -1.21 5.99 -22.43
CA TYR A 75 -0.29 4.90 -22.66
C TYR A 75 -0.52 3.80 -21.63
N LEU A 76 -0.68 2.57 -22.10
CA LEU A 76 -1.07 1.42 -21.29
C LEU A 76 0.13 0.54 -20.97
N TYR A 77 0.25 0.17 -19.69
CA TYR A 77 1.28 -0.70 -19.15
C TYR A 77 0.62 -1.90 -18.50
N SER A 78 1.13 -3.09 -18.82
CA SER A 78 0.64 -4.31 -18.20
C SER A 78 1.09 -4.36 -16.74
N CYS A 79 0.19 -4.79 -15.86
CA CYS A 79 0.55 -5.04 -14.47
C CYS A 79 1.49 -6.27 -14.37
N PRO A 80 2.38 -6.32 -13.37
CA PRO A 80 3.23 -7.49 -13.15
C PRO A 80 2.41 -8.76 -12.87
N GLY A 81 2.79 -9.88 -13.48
CA GLY A 81 2.18 -11.18 -13.21
C GLY A 81 0.69 -11.24 -13.56
N ASP A 82 -0.12 -11.65 -12.59
CA ASP A 82 -1.57 -11.80 -12.66
C ASP A 82 -2.33 -10.62 -12.01
N TRP A 83 -1.64 -9.51 -11.76
CA TRP A 83 -2.22 -8.33 -11.14
C TRP A 83 -3.09 -7.53 -12.11
N THR A 84 -3.93 -6.66 -11.55
CA THR A 84 -4.78 -5.74 -12.31
C THR A 84 -4.71 -4.34 -11.71
N CYS A 85 -4.81 -3.34 -12.57
CA CYS A 85 -4.91 -1.95 -12.14
C CYS A 85 -6.32 -1.68 -11.60
N ALA A 86 -6.39 -1.04 -10.43
CA ALA A 86 -7.59 -0.40 -9.92
C ALA A 86 -7.26 0.89 -9.16
N ALA A 87 -8.23 1.79 -9.01
CA ALA A 87 -8.26 2.72 -7.88
C ALA A 87 -8.67 1.95 -6.63
N ILE A 88 -7.84 2.00 -5.59
CA ILE A 88 -7.98 1.24 -4.36
C ILE A 88 -8.11 2.23 -3.19
N PRO A 89 -9.01 2.01 -2.21
CA PRO A 89 -9.08 2.88 -1.04
C PRO A 89 -7.83 2.75 -0.18
N ASN A 90 -7.29 3.88 0.27
CA ASN A 90 -6.14 3.90 1.17
C ASN A 90 -6.55 3.36 2.54
N GLU A 91 -5.67 2.57 3.16
CA GLU A 91 -5.94 1.87 4.41
C GLU A 91 -5.27 2.51 5.63
N TRP A 92 -4.30 3.39 5.38
CA TRP A 92 -3.50 4.12 6.39
C TRP A 92 -3.65 5.64 6.30
N SER A 93 -4.33 6.17 5.28
CA SER A 93 -4.58 7.60 5.11
C SER A 93 -5.90 7.88 4.40
N ASN A 94 -6.25 9.16 4.31
CA ASN A 94 -7.36 9.61 3.49
C ASN A 94 -7.01 9.48 2.00
N GLY A 95 -8.03 9.17 1.18
CA GLY A 95 -7.91 9.16 -0.28
C GLY A 95 -7.76 7.76 -0.88
N THR A 96 -7.28 7.74 -2.12
CA THR A 96 -7.26 6.54 -2.97
C THR A 96 -5.94 6.48 -3.73
N THR A 97 -5.47 5.29 -4.03
CA THR A 97 -4.29 5.06 -4.87
C THR A 97 -4.70 4.30 -6.12
N THR A 98 -4.28 4.76 -7.29
CA THR A 98 -4.47 4.04 -8.56
C THR A 98 -3.21 3.27 -8.87
N THR A 99 -3.26 1.94 -8.83
CA THR A 99 -2.07 1.10 -8.98
C THR A 99 -2.43 -0.32 -9.42
N CYS A 100 -1.43 -1.06 -9.87
CA CYS A 100 -1.49 -2.50 -10.05
C CYS A 100 -1.43 -3.19 -8.68
N ASP A 101 -2.43 -4.02 -8.39
CA ASP A 101 -2.42 -4.90 -7.22
C ASP A 101 -3.07 -6.24 -7.58
N SER A 102 -2.94 -7.20 -6.68
CA SER A 102 -3.60 -8.48 -6.80
C SER A 102 -5.14 -8.31 -6.78
N PRO A 103 -5.87 -9.09 -7.58
CA PRO A 103 -7.33 -9.08 -7.55
C PRO A 103 -7.90 -9.34 -6.14
N ASP A 104 -7.20 -10.14 -5.34
CA ASP A 104 -7.60 -10.49 -3.98
C ASP A 104 -7.47 -9.32 -3.00
N ASP A 105 -6.38 -8.53 -3.04
CA ASP A 105 -6.25 -7.32 -2.19
C ASP A 105 -7.28 -6.27 -2.59
N ILE A 106 -7.46 -6.01 -3.89
CA ILE A 106 -8.48 -5.08 -4.39
C ILE A 106 -9.85 -5.48 -3.85
N ALA A 107 -10.26 -6.73 -4.06
CA ALA A 107 -11.53 -7.25 -3.57
C ALA A 107 -11.66 -7.14 -2.04
N TYR A 108 -10.58 -7.41 -1.30
CA TYR A 108 -10.54 -7.25 0.15
C TYR A 108 -10.82 -5.81 0.57
N ARG A 109 -10.08 -4.83 0.02
CA ARG A 109 -10.20 -3.42 0.42
C ARG A 109 -11.59 -2.87 0.12
N PHE A 110 -12.16 -3.19 -1.04
CA PHE A 110 -13.55 -2.84 -1.37
C PHE A 110 -14.57 -3.55 -0.48
N SER A 111 -14.37 -4.83 -0.16
CA SER A 111 -15.24 -5.57 0.77
C SER A 111 -15.24 -4.94 2.17
N VAL A 112 -14.08 -4.54 2.70
CA VAL A 112 -13.96 -3.90 4.01
C VAL A 112 -14.54 -2.49 3.99
N ALA A 113 -14.38 -1.79 2.87
CA ALA A 113 -14.96 -0.48 2.66
C ALA A 113 -16.50 -0.47 2.58
N GLY A 114 -17.14 -1.65 2.42
CA GLY A 114 -18.59 -1.76 2.34
C GLY A 114 -19.17 -1.31 0.99
N VAL A 115 -18.34 -1.22 -0.04
CA VAL A 115 -18.72 -0.84 -1.41
C VAL A 115 -18.53 -2.03 -2.35
N SER A 116 -19.53 -2.33 -3.19
CA SER A 116 -19.40 -3.38 -4.20
C SER A 116 -18.78 -2.82 -5.48
N GLU A 117 -17.56 -3.24 -5.78
CA GLU A 117 -17.06 -3.35 -7.15
C GLU A 117 -17.77 -4.57 -7.79
N THR A 118 -18.27 -4.43 -9.00
CA THR A 118 -19.09 -5.49 -9.62
C THR A 118 -18.34 -6.84 -9.73
N LYS A 119 -18.86 -7.82 -8.99
CA LYS A 119 -18.77 -9.30 -9.14
C LYS A 119 -17.38 -9.96 -9.13
N ARG A 120 -16.90 -10.28 -7.91
CA ARG A 120 -16.39 -11.63 -7.61
C ARG A 120 -16.90 -12.08 -6.25
N SER A 121 -17.48 -13.28 -6.20
CA SER A 121 -18.02 -13.88 -4.98
C SER A 121 -16.92 -14.02 -3.93
N THR A 122 -17.16 -13.42 -2.77
CA THR A 122 -16.31 -13.43 -1.57
C THR A 122 -16.39 -14.77 -0.81
N SER A 123 -16.28 -15.89 -1.51
CA SER A 123 -16.39 -17.22 -0.88
C SER A 123 -15.06 -17.86 -0.52
N ASP A 124 -13.92 -17.36 -1.00
CA ASP A 124 -12.60 -17.73 -0.49
C ASP A 124 -11.81 -16.45 -0.20
N ARG A 125 -11.94 -15.96 1.03
CA ARG A 125 -11.11 -14.87 1.57
C ARG A 125 -9.75 -15.44 2.00
N PRO A 126 -8.61 -15.04 1.41
CA PRO A 126 -7.34 -15.21 2.11
C PRO A 126 -7.34 -14.26 3.31
N ASN A 127 -7.16 -14.80 4.51
CA ASN A 127 -6.78 -13.99 5.67
C ASN A 127 -5.38 -13.40 5.40
N ARG A 128 -5.03 -12.24 5.98
CA ARG A 128 -3.66 -11.70 5.89
C ARG A 128 -2.69 -12.80 6.21
N SER A 129 -1.90 -13.19 5.23
CA SER A 129 -1.03 -14.34 5.36
C SER A 129 0.34 -13.84 5.78
N THR A 130 0.70 -14.10 7.03
CA THR A 130 2.09 -13.97 7.47
C THR A 130 3.03 -14.80 6.59
N ALA A 131 2.55 -15.91 6.02
CA ALA A 131 3.32 -16.72 5.08
C ALA A 131 3.58 -15.97 3.75
N TYR A 132 2.62 -15.19 3.23
CA TYR A 132 2.89 -14.35 2.04
C TYR A 132 3.90 -13.25 2.36
N LEU A 133 3.78 -12.58 3.52
CA LEU A 133 4.78 -11.60 3.93
C LEU A 133 6.18 -12.21 4.03
N GLN A 134 6.32 -13.37 4.68
CA GLN A 134 7.59 -14.09 4.80
C GLN A 134 8.14 -14.54 3.44
N GLN A 135 7.27 -14.99 2.53
CA GLN A 135 7.65 -15.39 1.18
C GLN A 135 8.11 -14.19 0.34
N ASN A 136 7.39 -13.08 0.41
CA ASN A 136 7.57 -11.92 -0.47
C ASN A 136 8.64 -10.94 0.06
N GLY A 137 8.92 -10.96 1.36
CA GLY A 137 9.87 -10.06 2.03
C GLY A 137 11.25 -9.99 1.37
N PRO A 138 11.92 -11.13 1.08
CA PRO A 138 13.21 -11.12 0.41
C PRO A 138 13.19 -10.41 -0.95
N ALA A 139 12.13 -10.60 -1.75
CA ALA A 139 12.00 -9.95 -3.05
C ALA A 139 11.80 -8.44 -2.90
N ALA A 140 10.96 -8.02 -1.93
CA ALA A 140 10.73 -6.60 -1.66
C ALA A 140 12.02 -5.91 -1.20
N LYS A 141 12.81 -6.57 -0.33
CA LYS A 141 14.12 -6.07 0.08
C LYS A 141 15.09 -5.95 -1.09
N ALA A 142 15.17 -6.97 -1.94
CA ALA A 142 16.05 -6.93 -3.11
C ALA A 142 15.68 -5.78 -4.07
N LEU A 143 14.39 -5.49 -4.24
CA LEU A 143 13.93 -4.33 -4.99
C LEU A 143 14.34 -3.00 -4.34
N ASN A 144 14.18 -2.86 -3.02
CA ASN A 144 14.63 -1.65 -2.31
C ASN A 144 16.16 -1.46 -2.37
N ASP A 145 16.93 -2.55 -2.28
CA ASP A 145 18.39 -2.50 -2.43
C ASP A 145 18.77 -2.05 -3.86
N LYS A 146 18.03 -2.49 -4.88
CA LYS A 146 18.19 -2.00 -6.27
C LYS A 146 17.83 -0.51 -6.36
N TYR A 147 16.69 -0.12 -5.80
CA TYR A 147 16.19 1.26 -5.79
C TYR A 147 17.17 2.25 -5.16
N ALA A 148 17.87 1.85 -4.08
CA ALA A 148 18.89 2.66 -3.45
C ALA A 148 20.08 3.01 -4.38
N THR A 149 20.27 2.27 -5.48
CA THR A 149 21.32 2.55 -6.48
C THR A 149 20.84 3.43 -7.63
N LEU A 150 19.54 3.68 -7.73
CA LEU A 150 18.94 4.44 -8.83
C LEU A 150 18.94 5.94 -8.54
N THR A 151 18.98 6.70 -9.62
CA THR A 151 18.79 8.16 -9.68
C THR A 151 17.73 8.46 -10.73
N ALA A 152 17.19 9.69 -10.74
CA ALA A 152 16.25 10.12 -11.78
C ALA A 152 16.81 9.95 -13.21
N SER A 153 18.13 10.10 -13.37
CA SER A 153 18.84 9.92 -14.64
C SER A 153 19.24 8.48 -14.97
N SER A 154 18.89 7.51 -14.11
CA SER A 154 19.19 6.10 -14.38
C SER A 154 18.35 5.61 -15.56
N SER A 155 18.99 4.86 -16.48
CA SER A 155 18.30 4.27 -17.62
C SER A 155 17.28 3.23 -17.16
N CYS A 156 16.10 3.25 -17.76
CA CYS A 156 15.00 2.34 -17.45
C CYS A 156 14.15 2.08 -18.70
N ASN A 157 13.24 1.11 -18.62
CA ASN A 157 12.27 0.85 -19.68
C ASN A 157 10.94 1.55 -19.33
N ASP A 158 10.24 2.05 -20.35
CA ASP A 158 8.95 2.69 -20.17
C ASP A 158 7.99 1.77 -19.39
N GLY A 159 7.40 2.32 -18.33
CA GLY A 159 6.53 1.59 -17.41
C GLY A 159 7.23 0.95 -16.21
N ASP A 160 8.56 0.95 -16.16
CA ASP A 160 9.29 0.57 -14.94
C ASP A 160 8.88 1.51 -13.79
N VAL A 161 8.66 0.95 -12.61
CA VAL A 161 8.42 1.71 -11.38
C VAL A 161 9.52 1.46 -10.35
N ALA A 162 9.89 2.51 -9.63
CA ALA A 162 10.92 2.48 -8.61
C ALA A 162 10.61 3.42 -7.45
N CYS A 163 11.42 3.32 -6.41
CA CYS A 163 11.51 4.34 -5.38
C CYS A 163 12.88 5.00 -5.47
N ILE A 164 12.95 6.31 -5.61
CA ILE A 164 14.22 7.04 -5.71
C ILE A 164 14.22 8.11 -4.65
N SER A 165 15.16 8.00 -3.70
CA SER A 165 15.25 8.92 -2.55
C SER A 165 13.94 9.05 -1.76
N GLY A 166 13.14 7.98 -1.70
CA GLY A 166 11.85 7.93 -1.00
C GLY A 166 10.66 8.47 -1.82
N GLU A 167 10.89 8.97 -3.04
CA GLU A 167 9.83 9.38 -3.96
C GLU A 167 9.42 8.23 -4.87
N PHE A 168 8.14 8.19 -5.24
CA PHE A 168 7.66 7.25 -6.25
C PHE A 168 8.20 7.68 -7.61
N ALA A 169 8.76 6.75 -8.35
CA ALA A 169 9.33 7.00 -9.66
C ALA A 169 8.68 6.12 -10.70
N SER A 170 8.22 6.70 -11.81
CA SER A 170 7.88 5.94 -13.01
C SER A 170 8.81 6.33 -14.16
N CYS A 171 9.14 5.33 -14.97
CA CYS A 171 10.02 5.50 -16.10
C CYS A 171 9.22 5.81 -17.36
N TRP A 172 9.64 6.85 -18.07
CA TRP A 172 9.31 7.04 -19.48
C TRP A 172 10.39 7.83 -20.19
N ASP A 173 10.54 7.59 -21.49
CA ASP A 173 11.57 8.18 -22.34
C ASP A 173 12.99 7.87 -21.80
N GLY A 174 13.16 6.67 -21.27
CA GLY A 174 14.44 6.16 -20.75
C GLY A 174 14.94 6.82 -19.46
N SER A 175 14.11 7.60 -18.76
CA SER A 175 14.45 8.24 -17.49
C SER A 175 13.33 8.14 -16.46
N TYR A 176 13.70 8.19 -15.18
CA TYR A 176 12.74 8.17 -14.08
C TYR A 176 12.30 9.59 -13.73
N HIS A 177 11.00 9.75 -13.60
CA HIS A 177 10.39 10.99 -13.15
C HIS A 177 9.76 10.76 -11.79
N LEU A 178 10.01 11.70 -10.88
CA LEU A 178 9.72 11.55 -9.46
C LEU A 178 8.40 12.22 -9.11
N TYR A 179 7.67 11.55 -8.23
CA TYR A 179 6.42 12.00 -7.64
C TYR A 179 6.55 11.90 -6.13
N SER A 180 6.42 13.04 -5.46
CA SER A 180 6.46 13.07 -4.01
C SER A 180 5.27 12.29 -3.43
N CYS A 181 5.54 11.49 -2.41
CA CYS A 181 4.50 10.76 -1.71
C CYS A 181 3.60 11.72 -0.90
N PRO A 182 2.30 11.40 -0.71
CA PRO A 182 1.42 12.25 0.08
C PRO A 182 1.86 12.35 1.55
N GLY A 183 1.94 13.57 2.07
CA GLY A 183 2.22 13.81 3.49
C GLY A 183 3.64 13.38 3.89
N ASP A 184 3.74 12.52 4.88
CA ASP A 184 4.98 11.97 5.45
C ASP A 184 5.29 10.54 4.97
N TRP A 185 4.60 10.09 3.92
CA TRP A 185 4.80 8.78 3.33
C TRP A 185 6.12 8.70 2.57
N THR A 186 6.61 7.47 2.41
CA THR A 186 7.79 7.17 1.59
C THR A 186 7.47 6.05 0.62
N CYS A 187 8.08 6.10 -0.56
CA CYS A 187 8.02 5.00 -1.51
C CYS A 187 8.90 3.85 -1.02
N ALA A 188 8.35 2.63 -1.05
CA ALA A 188 9.11 1.39 -0.95
C ALA A 188 8.52 0.31 -1.88
N ALA A 189 9.34 -0.68 -2.23
CA ALA A 189 8.82 -2.00 -2.58
C ALA A 189 8.42 -2.71 -1.28
N ILE A 190 7.18 -3.18 -1.20
CA ILE A 190 6.58 -3.72 0.01
C ILE A 190 6.12 -5.16 -0.27
N PRO A 191 6.36 -6.13 0.63
CA PRO A 191 5.86 -7.50 0.42
C PRO A 191 4.33 -7.54 0.47
N ASN A 192 3.70 -8.23 -0.48
CA ASN A 192 2.25 -8.40 -0.50
C ASN A 192 1.82 -9.44 0.56
N GLU A 193 0.73 -9.20 1.29
CA GLU A 193 0.19 -10.10 2.34
C GLU A 193 -1.05 -10.87 1.91
N TRP A 194 -1.52 -10.65 0.69
CA TRP A 194 -2.75 -11.22 0.14
C TRP A 194 -2.47 -12.23 -0.98
N SER A 195 -1.36 -12.05 -1.67
CA SER A 195 -0.91 -12.88 -2.79
C SER A 195 0.61 -12.96 -2.84
N THR A 196 1.14 -13.73 -3.79
CA THR A 196 2.58 -13.73 -4.10
C THR A 196 2.99 -12.44 -4.82
N GLY A 197 4.15 -11.89 -4.46
CA GLY A 197 4.71 -10.71 -5.12
C GLY A 197 4.91 -9.51 -4.20
N THR A 198 5.29 -8.38 -4.80
CA THR A 198 5.70 -7.17 -4.09
C THR A 198 5.09 -5.95 -4.75
N THR A 199 4.60 -4.99 -3.97
CA THR A 199 4.00 -3.75 -4.49
C THR A 199 4.98 -2.60 -4.30
N THR A 200 5.28 -1.85 -5.36
CA THR A 200 6.08 -0.61 -5.27
C THR A 200 5.13 0.57 -5.17
N THR A 201 5.08 1.23 -4.01
CA THR A 201 4.11 2.30 -3.75
C THR A 201 4.59 3.23 -2.64
N CYS A 202 4.01 4.44 -2.61
CA CYS A 202 4.02 5.27 -1.41
C CYS A 202 3.18 4.61 -0.32
N ASP A 203 3.73 4.50 0.88
CA ASP A 203 3.02 4.05 2.07
C ASP A 203 3.60 4.73 3.32
N SER A 204 2.91 4.59 4.44
CA SER A 204 3.37 5.09 5.73
C SER A 204 4.62 4.32 6.20
N PRO A 205 5.60 5.00 6.82
CA PRO A 205 6.77 4.32 7.40
C PRO A 205 6.39 3.21 8.39
N ASP A 206 5.28 3.39 9.12
CA ASP A 206 4.77 2.42 10.08
C ASP A 206 4.28 1.13 9.40
N ASP A 207 3.55 1.21 8.27
CA ASP A 207 3.10 0.00 7.55
C ASP A 207 4.25 -0.73 6.86
N ILE A 208 5.16 0.03 6.23
CA ILE A 208 6.36 -0.52 5.60
C ILE A 208 7.15 -1.31 6.65
N SER A 209 7.46 -0.69 7.79
CA SER A 209 8.19 -1.31 8.88
C SER A 209 7.47 -2.53 9.44
N TRP A 210 6.14 -2.45 9.61
CA TRP A 210 5.33 -3.57 10.08
C TRP A 210 5.40 -4.77 9.13
N ARG A 211 5.30 -4.56 7.82
CA ARG A 211 5.33 -5.63 6.82
C ARG A 211 6.70 -6.27 6.72
N PHE A 212 7.78 -5.49 6.72
CA PHE A 212 9.14 -6.02 6.71
C PHE A 212 9.48 -6.78 8.01
N SER A 213 9.09 -6.25 9.17
CA SER A 213 9.23 -6.93 10.46
C SER A 213 8.47 -8.25 10.49
N THR A 214 7.21 -8.26 10.02
CA THR A 214 6.39 -9.48 9.94
C THR A 214 6.94 -10.50 8.95
N ALA A 215 7.57 -10.04 7.87
CA ALA A 215 8.29 -10.87 6.92
C ALA A 215 9.58 -11.49 7.49
N GLY A 216 10.03 -11.08 8.68
CA GLY A 216 11.30 -11.50 9.27
C GLY A 216 12.52 -10.88 8.60
N ILE A 217 12.35 -9.76 7.92
CA ILE A 217 13.41 -9.03 7.23
C ILE A 217 13.80 -7.82 8.07
N SER A 218 15.07 -7.72 8.43
CA SER A 218 15.61 -6.49 9.01
C SER A 218 15.79 -5.44 7.90
N GLU A 219 15.10 -4.30 8.03
CA GLU A 219 15.39 -3.14 7.19
C GLU A 219 16.85 -2.73 7.41
N THR A 220 17.63 -2.77 6.34
CA THR A 220 18.99 -2.22 6.36
C THR A 220 18.81 -0.73 6.10
N LYS A 221 18.95 0.05 7.17
CA LYS A 221 18.89 1.51 7.15
C LYS A 221 19.97 2.11 6.26
#